data_AF-G5HMG9-F1
#
_entry.id   AF-G5HMG9-F1
#
_cell.length_a   1.000
_cell.length_b   1.000
_cell.length_c   1.000
_cell.angle_alpha   90.00
_cell.angle_beta   90.00
_cell.angle_gamma   90.00
#
_symmetry.space_group_name_H-M   'P 1'
#
loop_
_entity.id
_entity.type
_entity.pdbx_description
1 polymer ?
#
loop_
_entity_poly.entity_id
_entity_poly.type
_entity_poly.pdbx_seq_one_letter_code
_entity_poly.pdbx_strand_id
1 'polypeptide(L)'
;GSNGSVIPLFKRQIESGGPVTVTHKDIIRYFMTIPEAVSLVIQAGAYAKGGEIFVLNMGNPVRILDMAENLIRLSGYEPYKDIDICFTGLRPGEKLYEELLMDEEGLQKTENERIFIGKPIEMDYDRFERALHRLGEAAKSETGNVRQLVHELVPEYHYKGMDSDLAAAEAATGRESGVVALNADQLTGHKKVAMYQLGLK
;
A
#
# COMPACT_ATOMS: atom_id res chain seq x y z
N GLY A 1 2.60 16.91 -7.68
CA GLY A 1 2.72 15.45 -7.47
C GLY A 1 4.08 15.16 -6.87
N SER A 2 4.21 14.10 -6.07
CA SER A 2 5.52 13.69 -5.54
C SER A 2 6.49 13.32 -6.67
N ASN A 3 7.79 13.43 -6.41
CA ASN A 3 8.83 12.98 -7.34
C ASN A 3 8.62 11.48 -7.65
N GLY A 4 8.41 11.13 -8.92
CA GLY A 4 8.09 9.76 -9.34
C GLY A 4 6.61 9.37 -9.35
N SER A 5 5.69 10.30 -9.11
CA SER A 5 4.24 10.05 -9.18
C SER A 5 3.77 9.69 -10.60
N VAL A 6 2.72 8.87 -10.68
CA VAL A 6 2.09 8.43 -11.93
C VAL A 6 1.53 9.58 -12.78
N ILE A 7 1.08 10.68 -12.16
CA ILE A 7 0.49 11.82 -12.87
C ILE A 7 1.52 12.54 -13.77
N PRO A 8 2.70 12.95 -13.27
CA PRO A 8 3.78 13.46 -14.13
C PRO A 8 4.21 12.52 -15.24
N LEU A 9 4.15 11.20 -15.03
CA LEU A 9 4.45 10.23 -16.07
C LEU A 9 3.40 10.29 -17.19
N PHE A 10 2.11 10.24 -16.85
CA PHE A 10 1.03 10.30 -17.82
C PHE A 10 1.03 11.61 -18.61
N LYS A 11 1.26 12.75 -17.95
CA LYS A 11 1.38 14.04 -18.64
C LYS A 11 2.48 14.03 -19.69
N ARG A 12 3.68 13.55 -19.35
CA ARG A 12 4.79 13.44 -20.31
C ARG A 12 4.47 12.47 -21.46
N GLN A 13 3.81 11.35 -21.17
CA GLN A 13 3.38 10.40 -22.20
C GLN A 13 2.38 11.04 -23.16
N ILE A 14 1.38 11.76 -22.64
CA ILE A 14 0.38 12.49 -23.43
C ILE A 14 1.03 13.59 -24.28
N GLU A 15 1.91 14.39 -23.68
CA GLU A 15 2.67 15.44 -24.38
C GLU A 15 3.57 14.86 -25.49
N SER A 16 4.00 13.61 -25.36
CA SER A 16 4.81 12.90 -26.35
C SER A 16 3.98 12.14 -27.40
N GLY A 17 2.64 12.21 -27.36
CA GLY A 17 1.74 11.52 -28.29
C GLY A 17 1.32 10.10 -27.89
N GLY A 18 1.65 9.67 -26.66
CA GLY A 18 1.30 8.36 -26.13
C GLY A 18 2.22 7.21 -26.58
N PRO A 19 1.86 5.96 -26.29
CA PRO A 19 0.71 5.56 -25.45
C PRO A 19 0.93 5.87 -23.96
N VAL A 20 -0.16 5.98 -23.21
CA VAL A 20 -0.11 6.05 -21.74
C VAL A 20 0.00 4.62 -21.19
N THR A 21 0.90 4.40 -20.23
CA THR A 21 1.16 3.05 -19.70
C THR A 21 0.54 2.84 -18.33
N VAL A 22 -0.41 1.92 -18.21
CA VAL A 22 -1.04 1.54 -16.93
C VAL A 22 -0.59 0.13 -16.56
N THR A 23 -0.30 -0.13 -15.29
CA THR A 23 0.21 -1.47 -14.88
C THR A 23 -0.88 -2.54 -14.95
N HIS A 24 -2.10 -2.24 -14.48
CA HIS A 24 -3.22 -3.16 -14.53
C HIS A 24 -4.56 -2.40 -14.60
N LYS A 25 -5.56 -2.97 -15.29
CA LYS A 25 -6.88 -2.33 -15.46
C LYS A 25 -7.62 -2.04 -14.15
N ASP A 26 -7.47 -2.94 -13.18
CA ASP A 26 -8.18 -2.87 -11.88
C ASP A 26 -7.34 -2.24 -10.76
N ILE A 27 -6.17 -1.68 -11.08
CA ILE A 27 -5.28 -1.12 -10.06
C ILE A 27 -5.87 0.18 -9.49
N ILE A 28 -5.96 0.24 -8.16
CA ILE A 28 -6.42 1.43 -7.44
C ILE A 28 -5.34 2.00 -6.55
N ARG A 29 -5.33 3.32 -6.40
CA ARG A 29 -4.45 4.01 -5.44
C ARG A 29 -5.21 5.10 -4.72
N TYR A 30 -4.73 5.41 -3.53
CA TYR A 30 -5.21 6.51 -2.73
C TYR A 30 -4.39 7.75 -3.00
N PHE A 31 -5.05 8.89 -3.10
CA PHE A 31 -4.41 10.16 -3.35
C PHE A 31 -4.86 11.16 -2.31
N MET A 32 -3.90 11.93 -1.84
CA MET A 32 -4.11 13.11 -1.03
C MET A 32 -3.18 14.19 -1.55
N THR A 33 -3.60 15.44 -1.49
CA THR A 33 -2.69 16.52 -1.87
C THR A 33 -1.58 16.62 -0.82
N ILE A 34 -0.39 17.09 -1.23
CA ILE A 34 0.74 17.26 -0.31
C ILE A 34 0.37 18.19 0.87
N PRO A 35 -0.28 19.35 0.66
CA PRO A 35 -0.67 20.23 1.77
C PRO A 35 -1.64 19.57 2.74
N GLU A 36 -2.60 18.78 2.26
CA GLU A 36 -3.52 18.03 3.12
C GLU A 36 -2.77 17.00 3.97
N ALA A 37 -1.90 16.19 3.35
CA ALA A 37 -1.13 15.17 4.07
C ALA A 37 -0.25 15.80 5.13
N VAL A 38 0.47 16.88 4.79
CA VAL A 38 1.31 17.63 5.74
C VAL A 38 0.48 18.21 6.88
N SER A 39 -0.69 18.78 6.60
CA SER A 39 -1.58 19.32 7.63
C SER A 39 -2.04 18.26 8.61
N LEU A 40 -2.43 17.08 8.12
CA LEU A 40 -2.83 15.96 8.96
C LEU A 40 -1.68 15.41 9.81
N VAL A 41 -0.47 15.31 9.24
CA VAL A 41 0.73 14.88 9.98
C VAL A 41 1.08 15.86 11.11
N ILE A 42 1.01 17.17 10.86
CA ILE A 42 1.25 18.18 11.90
C ILE A 42 0.20 18.10 13.01
N GLN A 43 -1.08 17.94 12.66
CA GLN A 43 -2.14 17.78 13.66
C GLN A 43 -2.00 16.49 14.46
N ALA A 44 -1.65 15.37 13.83
CA ALA A 44 -1.34 14.13 14.52
C ALA A 44 -0.21 14.31 15.54
N GLY A 45 0.84 15.05 15.17
CA GLY A 45 1.93 15.42 16.08
C GLY A 45 1.46 16.25 17.29
N ALA A 46 0.44 17.10 17.13
CA ALA A 46 -0.15 17.84 18.24
C ALA A 46 -1.00 16.97 19.18
N TYR A 47 -1.53 15.83 18.70
CA TYR A 47 -2.27 14.86 19.50
C TYR A 47 -1.38 13.83 20.19
N ALA A 48 -0.13 13.67 19.74
CA ALA A 48 0.79 12.66 20.23
C ALA A 48 1.17 12.85 21.70
N LYS A 49 1.09 11.78 22.49
CA LYS A 49 1.59 11.72 23.88
C LYS A 49 2.78 10.78 24.03
N GLY A 50 3.12 10.04 22.98
CA GLY A 50 4.27 9.13 22.90
C GLY A 50 3.84 7.70 22.62
N GLY A 51 4.39 7.10 21.56
CA GLY A 51 4.18 5.69 21.22
C GLY A 51 2.94 5.41 20.37
N GLU A 52 2.14 6.41 20.01
CA GLU A 52 1.00 6.23 19.12
C GLU A 52 1.44 6.05 17.66
N ILE A 53 0.70 5.20 16.95
CA ILE A 53 0.81 5.06 15.50
C ILE A 53 -0.41 5.74 14.88
N PHE A 54 -0.20 6.76 14.06
CA PHE A 54 -1.29 7.53 13.47
C PHE A 54 -1.64 7.04 12.05
N VAL A 55 -2.94 6.98 11.80
CA VAL A 55 -3.57 6.34 10.64
C VAL A 55 -4.47 7.38 9.97
N LEU A 56 -4.15 7.79 8.75
CA LEU A 56 -4.76 8.96 8.09
C LEU A 56 -5.84 8.61 7.05
N ASN A 57 -7.03 9.21 7.16
CA ASN A 57 -8.08 9.03 6.17
C ASN A 57 -7.71 9.58 4.79
N MET A 58 -7.38 8.68 3.86
CA MET A 58 -7.02 9.03 2.48
C MET A 58 -8.22 9.20 1.55
N GLY A 59 -9.45 9.01 2.06
CA GLY A 59 -10.67 9.18 1.29
C GLY A 59 -11.01 8.01 0.39
N ASN A 60 -11.53 8.31 -0.81
CA ASN A 60 -11.96 7.30 -1.76
C ASN A 60 -10.77 6.83 -2.62
N PRO A 61 -10.66 5.53 -2.93
CA PRO A 61 -9.68 5.06 -3.89
C PRO A 61 -9.98 5.59 -5.29
N VAL A 62 -8.92 5.72 -6.09
CA VAL A 62 -9.01 6.11 -7.50
C VAL A 62 -8.45 4.99 -8.36
N ARG A 63 -9.21 4.53 -9.36
CA ARG A 63 -8.70 3.61 -10.39
C ARG A 63 -7.71 4.37 -11.26
N ILE A 64 -6.52 3.80 -11.44
CA ILE A 64 -5.47 4.44 -12.24
C ILE A 64 -5.86 4.53 -13.72
N LEU A 65 -6.65 3.58 -14.22
CA LEU A 65 -7.22 3.63 -15.57
C LEU A 65 -8.09 4.88 -15.77
N ASP A 66 -9.04 5.12 -14.85
CA ASP A 66 -9.94 6.29 -14.94
C ASP A 66 -9.14 7.60 -14.86
N MET A 67 -8.09 7.62 -14.02
CA MET A 67 -7.17 8.75 -13.94
C MET A 67 -6.44 8.99 -15.28
N ALA A 68 -5.94 7.95 -15.93
CA ALA A 68 -5.27 8.06 -17.23
C ALA A 68 -6.23 8.61 -18.29
N GLU A 69 -7.42 8.04 -18.41
CA GLU A 69 -8.44 8.49 -19.37
C GLU A 69 -8.86 9.94 -19.13
N ASN A 70 -9.06 10.33 -17.87
CA ASN A 70 -9.43 11.70 -17.53
C ASN A 70 -8.32 12.70 -17.86
N LEU A 71 -7.06 12.33 -17.65
CA LEU A 71 -5.94 13.20 -18.03
C LEU A 71 -5.83 13.36 -19.55
N ILE A 72 -6.06 12.31 -20.34
CA ILE A 72 -6.12 12.38 -21.80
C ILE A 72 -7.22 13.36 -22.24
N ARG A 73 -8.44 13.22 -21.68
CA ARG A 73 -9.59 14.11 -21.96
C ARG A 73 -9.30 15.57 -21.59
N LEU A 74 -8.72 15.80 -20.42
CA LEU A 74 -8.35 17.15 -19.96
C LEU A 74 -7.24 17.79 -20.80
N SER A 75 -6.43 16.99 -21.48
CA SER A 75 -5.43 17.44 -22.45
C SER A 75 -6.00 17.71 -23.85
N GLY A 76 -7.31 17.54 -24.06
CA GLY A 76 -7.99 17.81 -25.33
C GLY A 76 -8.03 16.65 -26.32
N TYR A 77 -7.71 15.43 -25.86
CA TYR A 77 -7.67 14.22 -26.69
C TYR A 77 -8.77 13.22 -26.29
N GLU A 78 -9.15 12.33 -27.20
CA GLU A 78 -10.09 11.24 -26.97
C GLU A 78 -9.34 9.92 -26.67
N PRO A 79 -9.51 9.31 -25.48
CA PRO A 79 -8.87 8.05 -25.13
C PRO A 79 -9.20 6.93 -26.13
N TYR A 80 -8.21 6.09 -26.46
CA TYR A 80 -8.30 4.97 -27.41
C TYR A 80 -8.59 5.36 -28.87
N LYS A 81 -8.63 6.66 -29.18
CA LYS A 81 -8.78 7.18 -30.54
C LYS A 81 -7.60 8.06 -30.91
N ASP A 82 -7.30 9.06 -30.10
CA ASP A 82 -6.15 9.94 -30.29
C ASP A 82 -4.92 9.44 -29.53
N ILE A 83 -5.13 8.90 -28.31
CA ILE A 83 -4.07 8.38 -27.44
C ILE A 83 -4.51 7.04 -26.86
N ASP A 84 -3.71 6.00 -27.11
CA ASP A 84 -3.97 4.65 -26.60
C ASP A 84 -3.44 4.45 -25.16
N ILE A 85 -3.99 3.46 -24.45
CA ILE A 85 -3.57 3.05 -23.11
C ILE A 85 -3.09 1.59 -23.16
N CYS A 86 -1.81 1.36 -22.84
CA CYS A 86 -1.22 0.03 -22.85
C CYS A 86 -1.03 -0.52 -21.44
N PHE A 87 -1.39 -1.80 -21.24
CA PHE A 87 -1.18 -2.49 -19.97
C PHE A 87 0.20 -3.15 -19.90
N THR A 88 1.01 -2.79 -18.90
CA THR A 88 2.40 -3.28 -18.77
C THR A 88 2.56 -4.46 -17.80
N GLY A 89 1.51 -4.81 -17.07
CA GLY A 89 1.55 -5.81 -16.00
C GLY A 89 2.05 -5.23 -14.68
N LEU A 90 1.79 -5.98 -13.59
CA LEU A 90 2.26 -5.63 -12.26
C LEU A 90 3.76 -5.92 -12.12
N ARG A 91 4.49 -4.98 -11.54
CA ARG A 91 5.92 -5.18 -11.23
C ARG A 91 6.07 -6.11 -10.01
N PRO A 92 7.24 -6.75 -9.82
CA PRO A 92 7.49 -7.57 -8.63
C PRO A 92 7.24 -6.77 -7.34
N GLY A 93 6.40 -7.31 -6.46
CA GLY A 93 6.00 -6.66 -5.19
C GLY A 93 4.91 -5.60 -5.32
N GLU A 94 4.45 -5.27 -6.53
CA GLU A 94 3.37 -4.31 -6.73
C GLU A 94 2.01 -4.95 -6.44
N LYS A 95 1.25 -4.36 -5.51
CA LYS A 95 -0.09 -4.81 -5.16
C LYS A 95 -1.13 -4.24 -6.12
N LEU A 96 -2.15 -5.05 -6.44
CA LEU A 96 -3.30 -4.59 -7.23
C LEU A 96 -4.16 -3.60 -6.42
N TYR A 97 -4.28 -3.86 -5.12
CA TYR A 97 -4.98 -3.05 -4.14
C TYR A 97 -4.03 -2.77 -2.97
N GLU A 98 -4.00 -1.53 -2.48
CA GLU A 98 -3.31 -1.22 -1.22
C GLU A 98 -4.16 -1.72 -0.04
N GLU A 99 -3.50 -2.25 0.98
CA GLU A 99 -4.13 -2.62 2.26
C GLU A 99 -4.35 -1.37 3.10
N LEU A 100 -5.46 -1.35 3.81
CA LEU A 100 -5.92 -0.13 4.46
C LEU A 100 -6.32 -0.48 5.88
N LEU A 101 -5.59 0.10 6.83
CA LEU A 101 -5.60 -0.34 8.23
C LEU A 101 -6.84 0.14 9.00
N MET A 102 -7.81 0.76 8.31
CA MET A 102 -9.06 1.22 8.91
C MET A 102 -10.02 0.14 9.38
N ASP A 103 -9.83 -1.08 8.89
CA ASP A 103 -10.64 -2.23 9.28
C ASP A 103 -9.99 -3.02 10.42
N GLU A 104 -8.88 -2.55 10.98
CA GLU A 104 -8.26 -3.20 12.13
C GLU A 104 -9.05 -2.95 13.40
N GLU A 105 -9.33 -4.04 14.14
CA GLU A 105 -9.91 -3.95 15.47
C GLU A 105 -8.99 -3.12 16.38
N GLY A 106 -9.54 -2.04 16.96
CA GLY A 106 -8.85 -1.24 17.96
C GLY A 106 -8.39 0.15 17.51
N LEU A 107 -8.76 0.62 16.32
CA LEU A 107 -8.58 2.03 15.95
C LEU A 107 -9.40 2.97 16.83
N GLN A 108 -8.71 3.95 17.41
CA GLN A 108 -9.32 4.99 18.22
C GLN A 108 -9.48 6.28 17.41
N LYS A 109 -10.64 6.93 17.55
CA LYS A 109 -10.90 8.22 16.89
C LYS A 109 -10.17 9.34 17.62
N THR A 110 -9.68 10.32 16.86
CA THR A 110 -9.27 11.62 17.40
C THR A 110 -10.40 12.64 17.22
N GLU A 111 -10.17 13.89 17.62
CA GLU A 111 -11.08 15.01 17.34
C GLU A 111 -11.21 15.29 15.84
N ASN A 112 -10.21 14.92 15.04
CA ASN A 112 -10.25 15.04 13.59
C ASN A 112 -10.69 13.70 12.97
N GLU A 113 -11.81 13.69 12.25
CA GLU A 113 -12.37 12.51 11.57
C GLU A 113 -11.46 11.92 10.47
N ARG A 114 -10.35 12.59 10.15
CA ARG A 114 -9.32 12.12 9.22
C ARG A 114 -8.07 11.57 9.90
N ILE A 115 -8.01 11.56 11.24
CA ILE A 115 -6.86 11.08 12.01
C ILE A 115 -7.32 10.06 13.06
N PHE A 116 -6.67 8.90 13.05
CA PHE A 116 -6.99 7.78 13.93
C PHE A 116 -5.71 7.27 14.58
N ILE A 117 -5.86 6.63 15.74
CA ILE A 117 -4.74 6.07 16.51
C ILE A 117 -4.87 4.55 16.43
N GLY A 118 -3.86 3.91 15.84
CA GLY A 118 -3.69 2.46 15.80
C GLY A 118 -3.37 1.90 17.17
N LYS A 119 -3.71 0.63 17.39
CA LYS A 119 -3.41 -0.05 18.65
C LYS A 119 -1.89 -0.25 18.77
N PRO A 120 -1.27 0.08 19.91
CA PRO A 120 0.13 -0.25 20.15
C PRO A 120 0.37 -1.76 20.03
N ILE A 121 1.44 -2.12 19.36
CA ILE A 121 1.92 -3.51 19.30
C ILE A 121 2.81 -3.73 20.52
N GLU A 122 2.47 -4.72 21.34
CA GLU A 122 3.39 -5.20 22.36
C GLU A 122 4.55 -5.92 21.68
N MET A 123 5.77 -5.42 21.90
CA MET A 123 6.97 -5.94 21.26
C MET A 123 8.05 -6.19 22.31
N ASP A 124 8.65 -7.38 22.26
CA ASP A 124 9.88 -7.69 22.99
C ASP A 124 11.05 -6.98 22.30
N TYR A 125 11.49 -5.87 22.89
CA TYR A 125 12.55 -5.02 22.33
C TYR A 125 13.88 -5.78 22.20
N ASP A 126 14.24 -6.60 23.18
CA ASP A 126 15.49 -7.36 23.17
C ASP A 126 15.48 -8.41 22.04
N ARG A 127 14.33 -9.08 21.83
CA ARG A 127 14.15 -10.01 20.71
C ARG A 127 14.22 -9.28 19.38
N PHE A 128 13.54 -8.13 19.26
CA PHE A 128 13.54 -7.31 18.04
C PHE A 128 14.95 -6.83 17.69
N GLU A 129 15.70 -6.29 18.65
CA GLU A 129 17.06 -5.80 18.44
C GLU A 129 18.01 -6.91 17.98
N ARG A 130 17.96 -8.09 18.61
CA ARG A 130 18.75 -9.25 18.17
C ARG A 130 18.43 -9.68 16.75
N ALA A 131 17.15 -9.73 16.39
CA ALA A 131 16.72 -10.09 15.05
C ALA A 131 17.13 -9.03 14.01
N LEU A 132 17.05 -7.74 14.36
CA LEU A 132 17.50 -6.63 13.52
C LEU A 132 19.03 -6.68 13.28
N HIS A 133 19.81 -7.00 14.31
CA HIS A 133 21.26 -7.18 14.17
C HIS A 133 21.59 -8.34 13.22
N ARG A 134 20.90 -9.49 13.36
CA ARG A 134 21.05 -10.64 12.45
C ARG A 134 20.71 -10.26 11.00
N LEU A 135 19.63 -9.50 10.79
CA LEU A 135 19.25 -9.00 9.47
C LEU A 135 20.33 -8.08 8.88
N GLY A 136 20.89 -7.17 9.69
CA GLY A 136 21.95 -6.26 9.26
C GLY A 136 23.22 -6.98 8.80
N GLU A 137 23.65 -8.01 9.53
CA GLU A 137 24.81 -8.82 9.16
C GLU A 137 24.56 -9.66 7.89
N ALA A 138 23.35 -10.23 7.74
CA ALA A 138 22.97 -10.96 6.54
C ALA A 138 22.92 -10.06 5.30
N ALA A 139 22.44 -8.82 5.45
CA ALA A 139 22.39 -7.85 4.36
C ALA A 139 23.79 -7.41 3.88
N LYS A 140 24.76 -7.27 4.80
CA LYS A 140 26.16 -6.92 4.45
C LYS A 140 26.93 -8.08 3.82
N SER A 141 26.67 -9.30 4.27
CA SER A 141 27.42 -10.48 3.84
C SER A 141 26.93 -11.09 2.53
N GLU A 142 25.75 -10.67 2.03
CA GLU A 142 25.07 -11.20 0.82
C GLU A 142 24.89 -12.74 0.80
N THR A 143 25.15 -13.42 1.91
CA THR A 143 25.16 -14.89 2.03
C THR A 143 23.95 -15.46 2.77
N GLY A 144 23.04 -14.62 3.26
CA GLY A 144 21.86 -15.03 4.04
C GLY A 144 20.53 -14.80 3.33
N ASN A 145 19.51 -15.60 3.65
CA ASN A 145 18.15 -15.39 3.13
C ASN A 145 17.48 -14.19 3.81
N VAL A 146 17.73 -12.99 3.27
CA VAL A 146 17.19 -11.72 3.79
C VAL A 146 15.66 -11.73 3.86
N ARG A 147 14.97 -12.33 2.89
CA ARG A 147 13.50 -12.37 2.86
C ARG A 147 12.93 -13.17 4.03
N GLN A 148 13.57 -14.28 4.38
CA GLN A 148 13.18 -15.09 5.55
C GLN A 148 13.40 -14.33 6.86
N LEU A 149 14.53 -13.64 7.00
CA LEU A 149 14.81 -12.84 8.20
C LEU A 149 13.84 -11.65 8.34
N VAL A 150 13.42 -11.03 7.23
CA VAL A 150 12.37 -10.00 7.25
C VAL A 150 11.02 -10.61 7.66
N HIS A 151 10.67 -11.79 7.18
CA HIS A 151 9.43 -12.48 7.60
C HIS A 151 9.44 -12.86 9.08
N GLU A 152 10.59 -13.28 9.64
CA GLU A 152 10.72 -13.53 11.09
C GLU A 152 10.45 -12.28 11.95
N LEU A 153 10.77 -11.09 11.42
CA LEU A 153 10.57 -9.80 12.07
C LEU A 153 9.17 -9.22 11.83
N VAL A 154 8.62 -9.43 10.64
CA VAL A 154 7.30 -8.95 10.20
C VAL A 154 6.55 -10.15 9.63
N PRO A 155 5.82 -10.92 10.45
CA PRO A 155 5.13 -12.13 10.01
C PRO A 155 4.12 -11.88 8.88
N GLU A 156 3.58 -10.66 8.79
CA GLU A 156 2.65 -10.22 7.75
C GLU A 156 3.35 -9.93 6.40
N TYR A 157 4.68 -10.01 6.34
CA TYR A 157 5.43 -9.89 5.10
C TYR A 157 5.33 -11.19 4.29
N HIS A 158 4.54 -11.13 3.21
CA HIS A 158 4.41 -12.20 2.22
C HIS A 158 5.18 -11.84 0.93
N TYR A 159 5.98 -12.78 0.44
CA TYR A 159 6.67 -12.65 -0.84
C TYR A 159 6.37 -13.86 -1.72
N LYS A 160 6.32 -13.67 -3.05
CA LYS A 160 5.88 -14.68 -4.02
C LYS A 160 6.56 -16.06 -3.94
N GLY A 161 7.74 -16.18 -3.32
CA GLY A 161 8.40 -17.47 -3.11
C GLY A 161 7.83 -18.23 -1.90
N MET A 162 7.30 -17.52 -0.90
CA MET A 162 6.70 -18.10 0.29
C MET A 162 5.30 -18.63 0.01
N ASP A 163 4.47 -17.89 -0.75
CA ASP A 163 3.09 -18.33 -1.04
C ASP A 163 3.06 -19.64 -1.84
N SER A 164 4.04 -19.88 -2.72
CA SER A 164 4.22 -21.15 -3.41
C SER A 164 4.68 -22.28 -2.47
N ASP A 165 5.55 -21.96 -1.50
CA ASP A 165 6.09 -22.93 -0.55
C ASP A 165 5.08 -23.28 0.56
N LEU A 166 4.27 -22.31 1.01
CA LEU A 166 3.13 -22.48 1.92
C LEU A 166 2.01 -23.30 1.25
N ALA A 167 1.64 -22.97 0.01
CA ALA A 167 0.66 -23.76 -0.74
C ALA A 167 1.14 -25.21 -0.97
N ALA A 168 2.44 -25.42 -1.20
CA ALA A 168 3.03 -26.75 -1.30
C ALA A 168 3.03 -27.50 0.05
N ALA A 169 3.29 -26.81 1.17
CA ALA A 169 3.25 -27.38 2.52
C ALA A 169 1.82 -27.72 3.00
N GLU A 170 0.83 -26.90 2.63
CA GLU A 170 -0.59 -27.13 2.91
C GLU A 170 -1.14 -28.29 2.07
N ALA A 171 -0.78 -28.38 0.79
CA ALA A 171 -1.11 -29.52 -0.06
C ALA A 171 -0.51 -30.84 0.46
N ALA A 172 0.63 -30.78 1.16
CA ALA A 172 1.27 -31.94 1.78
C ALA A 172 0.67 -32.37 3.12
N THR A 173 -0.16 -31.53 3.77
CA THR A 173 -0.67 -31.77 5.14
C THR A 173 -2.17 -32.12 5.23
N GLY A 174 -2.88 -32.23 4.11
CA GLY A 174 -4.12 -33.02 4.02
C GLY A 174 -5.21 -32.67 5.03
N ARG A 175 -5.61 -31.41 5.14
CA ARG A 175 -6.86 -31.01 5.79
C ARG A 175 -7.73 -30.16 4.87
N GLU A 176 -8.86 -30.72 4.45
CA GLU A 176 -9.97 -29.97 3.88
C GLU A 176 -10.47 -28.94 4.90
N SER A 177 -10.65 -27.69 4.48
CA SER A 177 -11.57 -26.75 5.11
C SER A 177 -12.01 -25.73 4.08
N GLY A 178 -13.33 -25.73 3.82
CA GLY A 178 -13.97 -24.94 2.77
C GLY A 178 -13.83 -23.44 2.96
N VAL A 179 -13.42 -22.77 1.89
CA VAL A 179 -13.61 -21.33 1.73
C VAL A 179 -14.76 -21.14 0.73
N VAL A 180 -15.91 -20.71 1.24
CA VAL A 180 -17.01 -20.23 0.42
C VAL A 180 -16.57 -18.93 -0.25
N ALA A 181 -16.55 -18.91 -1.58
CA ALA A 181 -16.26 -17.72 -2.36
C ALA A 181 -17.28 -16.62 -2.04
N LEU A 182 -16.82 -15.46 -1.59
CA LEU A 182 -17.65 -14.27 -1.45
C LEU A 182 -17.82 -13.60 -2.83
N ASN A 183 -19.07 -13.45 -3.26
CA ASN A 183 -19.46 -12.87 -4.55
C ASN A 183 -19.18 -11.36 -4.63
N ALA A 184 -18.85 -10.89 -5.83
CA ALA A 184 -18.34 -9.55 -6.15
C ALA A 184 -19.34 -8.36 -5.98
N ASP A 185 -20.58 -8.60 -5.56
CA ASP A 185 -21.66 -7.60 -5.58
C ASP A 185 -21.81 -6.76 -4.30
N GLN A 186 -20.90 -6.88 -3.32
CA GLN A 186 -21.02 -6.17 -2.03
C GLN A 186 -20.08 -4.96 -1.84
N LEU A 187 -19.36 -4.52 -2.87
CA LEU A 187 -18.26 -3.54 -2.74
C LEU A 187 -18.64 -2.05 -2.84
N THR A 188 -19.92 -1.69 -2.88
CA THR A 188 -20.33 -0.29 -2.90
C THR A 188 -20.37 0.31 -1.49
N GLY A 189 -19.24 0.88 -1.05
CA GLY A 189 -19.29 2.00 -0.10
C GLY A 189 -18.27 2.02 1.04
N HIS A 190 -16.96 1.92 0.80
CA HIS A 190 -15.99 2.01 1.89
C HIS A 190 -14.71 2.80 1.53
N LYS A 191 -14.36 3.80 2.36
CA LYS A 191 -13.23 4.76 2.29
C LYS A 191 -12.06 4.29 3.17
N LYS A 192 -10.79 4.31 2.72
CA LYS A 192 -9.64 3.81 3.53
C LYS A 192 -8.25 4.49 3.23
N VAL A 193 -7.11 4.10 3.87
CA VAL A 193 -6.06 4.97 4.55
C VAL A 193 -4.52 4.65 4.45
N ALA A 194 -3.62 5.61 4.77
CA ALA A 194 -2.13 5.47 4.89
C ALA A 194 -1.55 5.77 6.31
N MET A 195 -0.35 5.21 6.65
CA MET A 195 0.30 5.23 7.98
C MET A 195 1.50 6.18 8.10
N TYR A 196 1.65 6.83 9.26
CA TYR A 196 2.87 7.56 9.63
C TYR A 196 3.22 7.36 11.11
N GLN A 197 4.47 7.00 11.40
CA GLN A 197 5.02 6.93 12.75
C GLN A 197 5.86 8.18 13.00
N LEU A 198 5.39 9.06 13.89
CA LEU A 198 6.13 10.27 14.28
C LEU A 198 7.03 9.91 15.48
N GLY A 199 8.32 9.75 15.21
CA GLY A 199 9.33 9.63 16.27
C GLY A 199 9.61 10.99 16.89
N LEU A 200 9.12 11.23 18.10
CA LEU A 200 9.59 12.33 18.94
C LEU A 200 10.75 11.81 19.80
N LYS A 201 11.92 12.44 19.66
CA LYS A 201 13.07 12.28 20.57
C LYS A 201 12.88 13.13 21.82
#